data_AF-A0A5Z0CHP8-F1
#
_entry.id   AF-A0A5Z0CHP8-F1
#
_cell.length_a   1.000
_cell.length_b   1.000
_cell.length_c   1.000
_cell.angle_alpha   90.00
_cell.angle_beta   90.00
_cell.angle_gamma   90.00
#
_symmetry.space_group_name_H-M   'P 1'
#
loop_
_entity.id
_entity.type
_entity.pdbx_description
1 polymer ?
#
loop_
_entity_poly.entity_id
_entity_poly.type
_entity_poly.pdbx_seq_one_letter_code
_entity_poly.pdbx_strand_id
1 'polypeptide(L)'
;MSLALTFRPENFDDILGQYELIEIFKKFTALQKLPHSIFFGTAGSGKTTFARVVAKEFGLDFYEFDGGNFKLEELRKILDNYKNSLYKPLIFIDEIHRLSKTQQEMLLIPMENYRLILIGASTENPYFVLSSGIRSRSMLFEFKSLGAKELETLLLRVQEKMKFSIDKEAKDFLLKSADARAMLNLLEFVLVLDEKHISLENLKKLRNTINSEGVSSKDTHYILASAMIKSLRGSDVDAAIYYLARLIDAGESADFIARRLVIFSSEDVGNADPNALNLAVSTLEAVKNIGYPEARIILAQCVVYLASTIKSNASYKAINEALNYVKNNEALEIPNYLNNNHQEKQNYLYPHDFGGWVEQKYLSKNLKFYHSKGLGEEAKLLDNLYKLKNYKA
;
A
#
# COMPACT_ATOMS: atom_id res chain seq x y z
N MET A 1 -5.19 -10.08 -30.90
CA MET A 1 -5.16 -11.23 -29.98
C MET A 1 -4.17 -10.87 -28.90
N SER A 2 -4.57 -10.88 -27.62
CA SER A 2 -3.75 -10.25 -26.57
C SER A 2 -2.43 -10.97 -26.36
N LEU A 3 -1.30 -10.26 -26.51
CA LEU A 3 0.03 -10.85 -26.27
C LEU A 3 0.17 -11.33 -24.82
N ALA A 4 -0.46 -10.63 -23.88
CA ALA A 4 -0.48 -11.03 -22.46
C ALA A 4 -1.19 -12.37 -22.21
N LEU A 5 -2.11 -12.78 -23.08
CA LEU A 5 -2.73 -14.11 -23.04
C LEU A 5 -1.89 -15.14 -23.80
N THR A 6 -1.38 -14.78 -24.99
CA THR A 6 -0.61 -15.68 -25.86
C THR A 6 0.73 -16.12 -25.27
N PHE A 7 1.36 -15.26 -24.46
CA PHE A 7 2.65 -15.53 -23.80
C PHE A 7 2.50 -15.78 -22.31
N ARG A 8 1.28 -16.07 -21.85
CA ARG A 8 1.06 -16.45 -20.46
C ARG A 8 1.76 -17.80 -20.20
N PRO A 9 2.65 -17.90 -19.19
CA PRO A 9 3.27 -19.15 -18.77
C PRO A 9 2.27 -20.28 -18.57
N GLU A 10 2.63 -21.48 -19.03
CA GLU A 10 1.79 -22.67 -18.96
C GLU A 10 2.30 -23.73 -17.99
N ASN A 11 3.55 -23.62 -17.55
CA ASN A 11 4.21 -24.51 -16.58
C ASN A 11 5.22 -23.68 -15.77
N PHE A 12 5.86 -24.30 -14.77
CA PHE A 12 6.83 -23.58 -13.93
C PHE A 12 8.08 -23.11 -14.69
N ASP A 13 8.51 -23.82 -15.74
CA ASP A 13 9.72 -23.49 -16.51
C ASP A 13 9.50 -22.29 -17.45
N ASP A 14 8.25 -22.01 -17.80
CA ASP A 14 7.87 -20.82 -18.56
C ASP A 14 7.88 -19.55 -17.71
N ILE A 15 7.79 -19.67 -16.38
CA ILE A 15 7.74 -18.52 -15.47
C ILE A 15 9.12 -17.85 -15.42
N LEU A 16 9.12 -16.56 -15.71
CA LEU A 16 10.31 -15.72 -15.58
C LEU A 16 10.31 -15.06 -14.21
N GLY A 17 11.46 -15.08 -13.53
CA GLY A 17 11.58 -14.62 -12.14
C GLY A 17 10.92 -15.57 -11.13
N GLN A 18 10.83 -15.12 -9.87
CA GLN A 18 10.31 -15.90 -8.74
C GLN A 18 10.96 -17.28 -8.53
N TYR A 19 12.24 -17.44 -8.89
CA TYR A 19 12.94 -18.74 -8.88
C TYR A 19 12.85 -19.49 -7.55
N GLU A 20 13.02 -18.78 -6.42
CA GLU A 20 12.86 -19.34 -5.08
C GLU A 20 11.45 -19.90 -4.84
N LEU A 21 10.40 -19.18 -5.27
CA LEU A 21 9.03 -19.65 -5.16
C LEU A 21 8.76 -20.84 -6.07
N ILE A 22 9.32 -20.85 -7.28
CA ILE A 22 9.20 -21.97 -8.22
C ILE A 22 9.75 -23.25 -7.58
N GLU A 23 10.94 -23.20 -6.97
CA GLU A 23 11.54 -24.36 -6.30
C GLU A 23 10.67 -24.87 -5.14
N ILE A 24 10.12 -23.96 -4.33
CA ILE A 24 9.23 -24.31 -3.21
C ILE A 24 7.96 -24.99 -3.74
N PHE A 25 7.32 -24.42 -4.75
CA PHE A 25 6.08 -24.97 -5.30
C PHE A 25 6.30 -26.28 -6.06
N LYS A 26 7.43 -26.46 -6.76
CA LYS A 26 7.82 -27.77 -7.32
C LYS A 26 7.92 -28.85 -6.24
N LYS A 27 8.46 -28.52 -5.06
CA LYS A 27 8.49 -29.45 -3.91
C LYS A 27 7.09 -29.73 -3.37
N PHE A 28 6.22 -28.72 -3.27
CA PHE A 28 4.83 -28.94 -2.87
C PHE A 28 4.07 -29.84 -3.85
N THR A 29 4.30 -29.66 -5.16
CA THR A 29 3.72 -30.50 -6.22
C THR A 29 4.21 -31.94 -6.09
N ALA A 30 5.52 -32.15 -5.88
CA ALA A 30 6.09 -33.48 -5.69
C ALA A 30 5.53 -34.21 -4.45
N LEU A 31 5.22 -33.46 -3.39
CA LEU A 31 4.62 -33.98 -2.16
C LEU A 31 3.10 -34.02 -2.17
N GLN A 32 2.44 -33.55 -3.25
CA GLN A 32 0.99 -33.42 -3.36
C GLN A 32 0.35 -32.68 -2.17
N LYS A 33 1.06 -31.66 -1.65
CA LYS A 33 0.65 -30.92 -0.46
C LYS A 33 0.75 -29.41 -0.71
N LEU A 34 -0.36 -28.82 -1.12
CA LEU A 34 -0.49 -27.39 -1.38
C LEU A 34 -1.10 -26.66 -0.17
N PRO A 35 -0.39 -25.71 0.48
CA PRO A 35 -0.98 -24.89 1.53
C PRO A 35 -1.90 -23.80 0.95
N HIS A 36 -2.84 -23.30 1.76
CA HIS A 36 -3.45 -22.00 1.47
C HIS A 36 -2.35 -20.95 1.41
N SER A 37 -2.44 -20.05 0.45
CA SER A 37 -1.34 -19.15 0.11
C SER A 37 -1.85 -17.73 -0.13
N ILE A 38 -1.09 -16.73 0.29
CA ILE A 38 -1.30 -15.33 -0.08
C ILE A 38 -0.07 -14.87 -0.85
N PHE A 39 -0.27 -14.49 -2.10
CA PHE A 39 0.72 -13.90 -2.97
C PHE A 39 0.63 -12.39 -2.85
N PHE A 40 1.72 -11.73 -2.44
CA PHE A 40 1.72 -10.28 -2.31
C PHE A 40 2.93 -9.66 -3.00
N GLY A 41 2.74 -8.50 -3.62
CA GLY A 41 3.80 -7.84 -4.38
C GLY A 41 3.24 -6.88 -5.42
N THR A 42 4.11 -6.22 -6.17
CA THR A 42 3.75 -5.23 -7.19
C THR A 42 2.76 -5.78 -8.23
N ALA A 43 1.97 -4.89 -8.85
CA ALA A 43 1.14 -5.27 -9.99
C ALA A 43 2.03 -5.80 -11.14
N GLY A 44 1.50 -6.70 -11.95
CA GLY A 44 2.25 -7.25 -13.09
C GLY A 44 3.39 -8.23 -12.74
N SER A 45 3.62 -8.55 -11.46
CA SER A 45 4.64 -9.53 -11.01
C SER A 45 4.29 -11.00 -11.29
N GLY A 46 3.13 -11.28 -11.88
CA GLY A 46 2.73 -12.63 -12.31
C GLY A 46 1.93 -13.45 -11.30
N LYS A 47 1.40 -12.86 -10.21
CA LYS A 47 0.62 -13.57 -9.16
C LYS A 47 -0.50 -14.47 -9.72
N THR A 48 -1.40 -13.91 -10.53
CA THR A 48 -2.52 -14.66 -11.15
C THR A 48 -2.03 -15.77 -12.08
N THR A 49 -0.99 -15.48 -12.88
CA THR A 49 -0.37 -16.46 -13.77
C THR A 49 0.24 -17.61 -12.98
N PHE A 50 0.98 -17.31 -11.91
CA PHE A 50 1.61 -18.30 -11.05
C PHE A 50 0.55 -19.21 -10.41
N ALA A 51 -0.55 -18.64 -9.90
CA ALA A 51 -1.66 -19.41 -9.34
C ALA A 51 -2.29 -20.37 -10.36
N ARG A 52 -2.42 -19.94 -11.63
CA ARG A 52 -2.92 -20.79 -12.72
C ARG A 52 -1.98 -21.94 -13.05
N VAL A 53 -0.66 -21.67 -13.10
CA VAL A 53 0.36 -22.70 -13.29
C VAL A 53 0.30 -23.71 -12.14
N VAL A 54 0.25 -23.23 -10.89
CA VAL A 54 0.10 -24.09 -9.71
C VAL A 54 -1.14 -24.98 -9.83
N ALA A 55 -2.30 -24.43 -10.20
CA ALA A 55 -3.51 -25.23 -10.37
C ALA A 55 -3.33 -26.35 -11.42
N LYS A 56 -2.72 -26.02 -12.57
CA LYS A 56 -2.46 -26.99 -13.65
C LYS A 56 -1.49 -28.09 -13.22
N GLU A 57 -0.40 -27.73 -12.56
CA GLU A 57 0.63 -28.67 -12.08
C GLU A 57 0.10 -29.62 -10.98
N PHE A 58 -0.87 -29.17 -10.19
CA PHE A 58 -1.57 -30.01 -9.21
C PHE A 58 -2.83 -30.70 -9.77
N GLY A 59 -3.20 -30.47 -11.03
CA GLY A 59 -4.42 -31.02 -11.62
C GLY A 59 -5.71 -30.56 -10.92
N LEU A 60 -5.74 -29.32 -10.42
CA LEU A 60 -6.87 -28.74 -9.70
C LEU A 60 -7.71 -27.84 -10.62
N ASP A 61 -9.03 -27.93 -10.48
CA ASP A 61 -9.94 -26.99 -11.12
C ASP A 61 -9.70 -25.57 -10.57
N PHE A 62 -9.50 -24.61 -11.48
CA PHE A 62 -9.15 -23.23 -11.15
C PHE A 62 -10.35 -22.30 -11.30
N TYR A 63 -10.75 -21.66 -10.20
CA TYR A 63 -11.80 -20.64 -10.20
C TYR A 63 -11.22 -19.30 -9.74
N GLU A 64 -11.42 -18.26 -10.53
CA GLU A 64 -10.91 -16.91 -10.28
C GLU A 64 -12.04 -15.97 -9.89
N PHE A 65 -11.81 -15.25 -8.80
CA PHE A 65 -12.68 -14.20 -8.29
C PHE A 65 -11.92 -12.89 -8.16
N ASP A 66 -12.64 -11.78 -8.33
CA ASP A 66 -12.16 -10.44 -7.99
C ASP A 66 -12.66 -10.06 -6.60
N GLY A 67 -11.75 -9.60 -5.72
CA GLY A 67 -12.08 -9.25 -4.34
C GLY A 67 -13.06 -8.08 -4.21
N GLY A 68 -13.10 -7.15 -5.17
CA GLY A 68 -14.06 -6.04 -5.19
C GLY A 68 -15.49 -6.46 -5.57
N ASN A 69 -15.61 -7.50 -6.39
CA ASN A 69 -16.90 -8.03 -6.87
C ASN A 69 -17.22 -9.43 -6.32
N PHE A 70 -16.57 -9.83 -5.22
CA PHE A 70 -16.68 -11.18 -4.68
C PHE A 70 -18.08 -11.48 -4.13
N LYS A 71 -18.74 -12.50 -4.70
CA LYS A 71 -20.04 -12.99 -4.24
C LYS A 71 -19.92 -14.36 -3.59
N LEU A 72 -20.29 -14.44 -2.33
CA LEU A 72 -20.21 -15.68 -1.55
C LEU A 72 -21.11 -16.80 -2.10
N GLU A 73 -22.27 -16.44 -2.65
CA GLU A 73 -23.21 -17.42 -3.23
C GLU A 73 -22.59 -18.19 -4.39
N GLU A 74 -21.77 -17.54 -5.21
CA GLU A 74 -21.05 -18.17 -6.32
C GLU A 74 -20.02 -19.16 -5.79
N LEU A 75 -19.25 -18.77 -4.76
CA LEU A 75 -18.32 -19.70 -4.10
C LEU A 75 -19.07 -20.91 -3.52
N ARG A 76 -20.20 -20.72 -2.84
CA ARG A 76 -20.99 -21.83 -2.28
C ARG A 76 -21.46 -22.81 -3.36
N LYS A 77 -21.96 -22.30 -4.49
CA LYS A 77 -22.37 -23.13 -5.63
C LYS A 77 -21.21 -23.98 -6.16
N ILE A 78 -20.02 -23.38 -6.29
CA ILE A 78 -18.82 -24.12 -6.69
C ILE A 78 -18.51 -25.22 -5.67
N LEU A 79 -18.40 -24.88 -4.38
CA LEU A 79 -18.05 -25.85 -3.33
C LEU A 79 -19.09 -26.96 -3.14
N ASP A 80 -20.34 -26.73 -3.55
CA ASP A 80 -21.40 -27.73 -3.52
C ASP A 80 -21.19 -28.81 -4.58
N ASN A 81 -20.61 -28.48 -5.75
CA ASN A 81 -20.24 -29.46 -6.77
C ASN A 81 -19.13 -30.43 -6.30
N TYR A 82 -18.36 -30.04 -5.28
CA TYR A 82 -17.27 -30.86 -4.72
C TYR A 82 -17.61 -31.50 -3.37
N LYS A 83 -18.86 -31.40 -2.86
CA LYS A 83 -19.26 -31.94 -1.54
C LYS A 83 -18.88 -33.40 -1.31
N ASN A 84 -19.00 -34.23 -2.34
CA ASN A 84 -18.70 -35.67 -2.30
C ASN A 84 -17.46 -36.04 -3.12
N SER A 85 -16.70 -35.04 -3.59
CA SER A 85 -15.50 -35.26 -4.37
C SER A 85 -14.29 -35.43 -3.44
N LEU A 86 -13.38 -36.33 -3.82
CA LEU A 86 -12.05 -36.41 -3.20
C LEU A 86 -11.14 -35.26 -3.69
N TYR A 87 -11.50 -34.60 -4.78
CA TYR A 87 -10.78 -33.47 -5.36
C TYR A 87 -11.31 -32.14 -4.83
N LYS A 88 -10.40 -31.17 -4.71
CA LYS A 88 -10.68 -29.86 -4.13
C LYS A 88 -10.39 -28.79 -5.18
N PRO A 89 -11.27 -27.79 -5.37
CA PRO A 89 -10.98 -26.71 -6.30
C PRO A 89 -9.91 -25.77 -5.72
N LEU A 90 -9.13 -25.17 -6.61
CA LEU A 90 -8.29 -24.03 -6.28
C LEU A 90 -9.10 -22.75 -6.52
N ILE A 91 -9.38 -22.03 -5.44
CA ILE A 91 -10.06 -20.74 -5.47
C ILE A 91 -9.00 -19.66 -5.41
N PHE A 92 -8.87 -18.92 -6.50
CA PHE A 92 -8.02 -17.74 -6.58
C PHE A 92 -8.87 -16.48 -6.36
N ILE A 93 -8.44 -15.61 -5.45
CA ILE A 93 -9.09 -14.32 -5.20
C ILE A 93 -8.07 -13.22 -5.46
N ASP A 94 -8.23 -12.50 -6.58
CA ASP A 94 -7.43 -11.32 -6.86
C ASP A 94 -7.85 -10.15 -5.97
N GLU A 95 -6.92 -9.24 -5.66
CA GLU A 95 -7.14 -8.11 -4.77
C GLU A 95 -7.85 -8.51 -3.45
N ILE A 96 -7.43 -9.61 -2.82
CA ILE A 96 -8.08 -10.22 -1.64
C ILE A 96 -8.23 -9.23 -0.45
N HIS A 97 -7.41 -8.18 -0.41
CA HIS A 97 -7.50 -7.10 0.58
C HIS A 97 -8.80 -6.28 0.46
N ARG A 98 -9.50 -6.34 -0.67
CA ARG A 98 -10.79 -5.68 -0.89
C ARG A 98 -11.97 -6.43 -0.27
N LEU A 99 -11.78 -7.68 0.13
CA LEU A 99 -12.82 -8.43 0.84
C LEU A 99 -13.12 -7.77 2.19
N SER A 100 -14.41 -7.58 2.47
CA SER A 100 -14.88 -7.18 3.79
C SER A 100 -14.49 -8.20 4.86
N LYS A 101 -14.42 -7.78 6.13
CA LYS A 101 -14.10 -8.68 7.26
C LYS A 101 -15.03 -9.89 7.33
N THR A 102 -16.33 -9.68 7.11
CA THR A 102 -17.33 -10.75 7.08
C THR A 102 -17.06 -11.75 5.95
N GLN A 103 -16.72 -11.28 4.74
CA GLN A 103 -16.35 -12.18 3.64
C GLN A 103 -15.10 -13.00 3.98
N GLN A 104 -14.10 -12.40 4.62
CA GLN A 104 -12.89 -13.12 5.06
C GLN A 104 -13.21 -14.17 6.12
N GLU A 105 -14.02 -13.86 7.13
CA GLU A 105 -14.43 -14.81 8.18
C GLU A 105 -15.18 -16.01 7.62
N MET A 106 -16.01 -15.81 6.58
CA MET A 106 -16.76 -16.88 5.94
C MET A 106 -15.89 -17.86 5.14
N LEU A 107 -14.67 -17.47 4.77
CA LEU A 107 -13.69 -18.37 4.13
C LEU A 107 -12.99 -19.30 5.12
N LEU A 108 -13.03 -19.01 6.43
CA LEU A 108 -12.29 -19.76 7.44
C LEU A 108 -12.72 -21.23 7.52
N ILE A 109 -14.03 -21.50 7.57
CA ILE A 109 -14.54 -22.88 7.68
C ILE A 109 -14.16 -23.73 6.44
N PRO A 110 -14.34 -23.24 5.19
CA PRO A 110 -13.83 -23.94 4.01
C PRO A 110 -12.31 -24.17 4.02
N MET A 111 -11.52 -23.25 4.57
CA MET A 111 -10.07 -23.41 4.69
C MET A 111 -9.69 -24.46 5.74
N GLU A 112 -10.26 -24.41 6.94
CA GLU A 112 -9.97 -25.35 8.03
C GLU A 112 -10.27 -26.80 7.66
N ASN A 113 -11.41 -27.01 7.03
CA ASN A 113 -11.83 -28.34 6.60
C ASN A 113 -11.24 -28.73 5.24
N TYR A 114 -10.36 -27.88 4.68
CA TYR A 114 -9.78 -28.04 3.35
C TYR A 114 -10.82 -28.42 2.29
N ARG A 115 -11.96 -27.74 2.24
CA ARG A 115 -12.96 -27.90 1.18
C ARG A 115 -12.56 -27.22 -0.13
N LEU A 116 -11.53 -26.38 -0.06
CA LEU A 116 -10.88 -25.70 -1.18
C LEU A 116 -9.39 -25.55 -0.87
N ILE A 117 -8.60 -25.20 -1.88
CA ILE A 117 -7.32 -24.55 -1.69
C ILE A 117 -7.47 -23.08 -2.04
N LEU A 118 -7.03 -22.19 -1.15
CA LEU A 118 -7.17 -20.75 -1.33
C LEU A 118 -5.84 -20.17 -1.77
N ILE A 119 -5.83 -19.42 -2.87
CA ILE A 119 -4.73 -18.54 -3.22
C ILE A 119 -5.26 -17.11 -3.33
N GLY A 120 -4.89 -16.24 -2.40
CA GLY A 120 -5.21 -14.81 -2.46
C GLY A 120 -4.07 -14.01 -3.10
N ALA A 121 -4.38 -13.00 -3.92
CA ALA A 121 -3.39 -12.05 -4.42
C ALA A 121 -3.64 -10.63 -3.91
N SER A 122 -2.58 -9.92 -3.54
CA SER A 122 -2.67 -8.54 -3.07
C SER A 122 -1.50 -7.69 -3.57
N THR A 123 -1.78 -6.42 -3.87
CA THR A 123 -0.73 -5.40 -4.10
C THR A 123 -0.30 -4.69 -2.82
N GLU A 124 -1.06 -4.87 -1.74
CA GLU A 124 -0.81 -4.35 -0.40
C GLU A 124 -0.20 -5.42 0.51
N ASN A 125 0.50 -4.97 1.56
CA ASN A 125 1.14 -5.87 2.52
C ASN A 125 0.08 -6.64 3.36
N PRO A 126 0.04 -7.98 3.30
CA PRO A 126 -0.99 -8.81 3.95
C PRO A 126 -1.10 -8.63 5.48
N TYR A 127 -0.03 -8.22 6.16
CA TYR A 127 -0.02 -8.02 7.61
C TYR A 127 -0.92 -6.87 8.08
N PHE A 128 -1.30 -5.96 7.20
CA PHE A 128 -2.18 -4.83 7.55
C PHE A 128 -3.61 -5.02 7.06
N VAL A 129 -3.79 -5.73 5.94
CA VAL A 129 -5.09 -5.80 5.24
C VAL A 129 -5.88 -7.08 5.49
N LEU A 130 -5.21 -8.19 5.81
CA LEU A 130 -5.88 -9.46 6.08
C LEU A 130 -6.16 -9.66 7.56
N SER A 131 -7.30 -10.27 7.86
CA SER A 131 -7.66 -10.69 9.21
C SER A 131 -6.65 -11.71 9.77
N SER A 132 -6.51 -11.75 11.10
CA SER A 132 -5.65 -12.74 11.76
C SER A 132 -6.05 -14.18 11.42
N GLY A 133 -7.35 -14.45 11.24
CA GLY A 133 -7.88 -15.78 10.90
C GLY A 133 -7.40 -16.30 9.54
N ILE A 134 -7.37 -15.46 8.51
CA ILE A 134 -6.84 -15.83 7.19
C ILE A 134 -5.31 -16.00 7.27
N ARG A 135 -4.62 -15.06 7.91
CA ARG A 135 -3.14 -15.10 8.00
C ARG A 135 -2.62 -16.32 8.74
N SER A 136 -3.28 -16.77 9.80
CA SER A 136 -2.82 -17.93 10.57
C SER A 136 -3.02 -19.26 9.84
N ARG A 137 -3.81 -19.30 8.76
CA ARG A 137 -4.13 -20.51 7.97
C ARG A 137 -3.47 -20.51 6.60
N SER A 138 -2.79 -19.43 6.24
CA SER A 138 -2.17 -19.24 4.92
C SER A 138 -0.68 -18.94 5.03
N MET A 139 0.10 -19.49 4.10
CA MET A 139 1.48 -19.11 3.89
C MET A 139 1.55 -17.80 3.10
N LEU A 140 2.47 -16.90 3.45
CA LEU A 140 2.69 -15.65 2.74
C LEU A 140 3.88 -15.80 1.79
N PHE A 141 3.69 -15.47 0.52
CA PHE A 141 4.74 -15.51 -0.50
C PHE A 141 4.88 -14.15 -1.17
N GLU A 142 6.07 -13.57 -1.06
CA GLU A 142 6.38 -12.28 -1.67
C GLU A 142 6.77 -12.46 -3.14
N PHE A 143 6.12 -11.70 -4.02
CA PHE A 143 6.39 -11.64 -5.44
C PHE A 143 7.21 -10.40 -5.76
N LYS A 144 8.42 -10.62 -6.26
CA LYS A 144 9.34 -9.55 -6.67
C LYS A 144 8.98 -9.03 -8.06
N SER A 145 9.27 -7.77 -8.37
CA SER A 145 9.15 -7.29 -9.75
C SER A 145 10.16 -8.00 -10.67
N LEU A 146 9.82 -8.16 -11.95
CA LEU A 146 10.75 -8.69 -12.94
C LEU A 146 11.87 -7.69 -13.21
N GLY A 147 13.10 -8.18 -13.30
CA GLY A 147 14.25 -7.38 -13.67
C GLY A 147 14.37 -7.22 -15.19
N ALA A 148 15.34 -6.41 -15.60
CA ALA A 148 15.61 -6.16 -17.02
C ALA A 148 15.96 -7.45 -17.78
N LYS A 149 16.66 -8.40 -17.14
CA LYS A 149 17.04 -9.69 -17.75
C LYS A 149 15.83 -10.57 -18.03
N GLU A 150 14.88 -10.65 -17.10
CA GLU A 150 13.66 -11.42 -17.28
C GLU A 150 12.77 -10.79 -18.36
N LEU A 151 12.63 -9.46 -18.37
CA LEU A 151 11.89 -8.75 -19.41
C LEU A 151 12.54 -8.91 -20.79
N GLU A 152 13.86 -8.90 -20.87
CA GLU A 152 14.59 -9.16 -22.10
C GLU A 152 14.35 -10.57 -22.63
N THR A 153 14.35 -11.56 -21.73
CA THR A 153 14.03 -12.96 -22.08
C THR A 153 12.60 -13.08 -22.62
N LEU A 154 11.64 -12.38 -21.99
CA LEU A 154 10.26 -12.34 -22.47
C LEU A 154 10.16 -11.68 -23.85
N LEU A 155 10.84 -10.55 -24.05
CA LEU A 155 10.87 -9.85 -25.33
C LEU A 155 11.42 -10.74 -26.44
N LEU A 156 12.49 -11.50 -26.17
CA LEU A 156 13.05 -12.46 -27.13
C LEU A 156 12.04 -13.55 -27.51
N ARG A 157 11.34 -14.14 -26.53
CA ARG A 157 10.27 -15.12 -26.80
C ARG A 157 9.18 -14.53 -27.71
N VAL A 158 8.80 -13.27 -27.45
CA VAL A 158 7.79 -12.55 -28.25
C VAL A 158 8.30 -12.30 -29.67
N GLN A 159 9.56 -11.89 -29.79
CA GLN A 159 10.22 -11.63 -31.07
C GLN A 159 10.34 -12.88 -31.93
N GLU A 160 10.71 -14.03 -31.35
CA GLU A 160 10.81 -15.30 -32.08
C GLU A 160 9.47 -15.76 -32.65
N LYS A 161 8.39 -15.64 -31.86
CA LYS A 161 7.06 -16.09 -32.26
C LYS A 161 6.36 -15.12 -33.21
N MET A 162 6.50 -13.80 -33.01
CA MET A 162 5.87 -12.77 -33.84
C MET A 162 6.71 -12.35 -35.06
N LYS A 163 8.00 -12.71 -35.09
CA LYS A 163 8.93 -12.47 -36.21
C LYS A 163 9.08 -11.00 -36.62
N PHE A 164 9.35 -10.11 -35.66
CA PHE A 164 9.67 -8.70 -35.91
C PHE A 164 11.14 -8.36 -35.62
N SER A 165 11.58 -7.21 -36.13
CA SER A 165 12.85 -6.56 -35.80
C SER A 165 12.61 -5.37 -34.87
N ILE A 166 13.58 -5.06 -34.01
CA ILE A 166 13.48 -3.94 -33.06
C ILE A 166 14.81 -3.18 -33.00
N ASP A 167 14.74 -1.85 -33.03
CA ASP A 167 15.92 -1.00 -32.85
C ASP A 167 16.49 -1.13 -31.44
N LYS A 168 17.80 -0.97 -31.30
CA LYS A 168 18.47 -1.03 -29.98
C LYS A 168 17.85 -0.04 -28.99
N GLU A 169 17.61 1.20 -29.45
CA GLU A 169 17.03 2.25 -28.61
C GLU A 169 15.56 1.96 -28.25
N ALA A 170 14.81 1.33 -29.16
CA ALA A 170 13.44 0.90 -28.93
C ALA A 170 13.37 -0.24 -27.91
N LYS A 171 14.30 -1.21 -28.01
CA LYS A 171 14.47 -2.28 -27.03
C LYS A 171 14.79 -1.72 -25.64
N ASP A 172 15.79 -0.84 -25.54
CA ASP A 172 16.16 -0.21 -24.26
C ASP A 172 15.00 0.59 -23.66
N PHE A 173 14.17 1.21 -24.51
CA PHE A 173 12.96 1.90 -24.07
C PHE A 173 11.89 0.95 -23.54
N LEU A 174 11.66 -0.20 -24.19
CA LEU A 174 10.72 -1.22 -23.73
C LEU A 174 11.19 -1.88 -22.42
N LEU A 175 12.47 -2.16 -22.27
CA LEU A 175 13.02 -2.80 -21.06
C LEU A 175 12.98 -1.88 -19.84
N LYS A 176 12.83 -0.56 -20.04
CA LYS A 176 12.54 0.40 -18.96
C LYS A 176 11.08 0.38 -18.47
N SER A 177 10.20 -0.39 -19.11
CA SER A 177 8.81 -0.55 -18.68
C SER A 177 8.75 -1.22 -17.30
N ALA A 178 7.86 -0.74 -16.43
CA ALA A 178 7.83 -1.14 -15.02
C ALA A 178 7.36 -2.58 -14.75
N ASP A 179 6.59 -3.19 -15.67
CA ASP A 179 6.11 -4.56 -15.54
C ASP A 179 5.89 -5.25 -16.91
N ALA A 180 5.87 -6.58 -16.92
CA ALA A 180 5.74 -7.38 -18.14
C ALA A 180 4.39 -7.19 -18.86
N ARG A 181 3.30 -6.93 -18.12
CA ARG A 181 1.97 -6.75 -18.72
C ARG A 181 1.94 -5.45 -19.53
N ALA A 182 2.49 -4.37 -18.99
CA ALA A 182 2.63 -3.09 -19.67
C ALA A 182 3.52 -3.21 -20.91
N MET A 183 4.65 -3.91 -20.81
CA MET A 183 5.54 -4.16 -21.95
C MET A 183 4.82 -4.95 -23.07
N LEU A 184 4.13 -6.04 -22.73
CA LEU A 184 3.38 -6.84 -23.72
C LEU A 184 2.24 -6.06 -24.36
N ASN A 185 1.51 -5.23 -23.59
CA ASN A 185 0.47 -4.38 -24.14
C ASN A 185 1.04 -3.35 -25.12
N LEU A 186 2.15 -2.69 -24.77
CA LEU A 186 2.79 -1.72 -25.65
C LEU A 186 3.33 -2.39 -26.94
N LEU A 187 3.91 -3.59 -26.80
CA LEU A 187 4.31 -4.42 -27.94
C LEU A 187 3.12 -4.78 -28.83
N GLU A 188 1.97 -5.13 -28.25
CA GLU A 188 0.77 -5.47 -29.01
C GLU A 188 0.32 -4.29 -29.87
N PHE A 189 0.25 -3.09 -29.30
CA PHE A 189 -0.18 -1.90 -30.05
C PHE A 189 0.85 -1.40 -31.06
N VAL A 190 2.15 -1.49 -30.76
CA VAL A 190 3.18 -1.05 -31.70
C VAL A 190 3.27 -1.98 -32.92
N LEU A 191 3.05 -3.28 -32.73
CA LEU A 191 3.00 -4.25 -33.82
C LEU A 191 1.76 -4.07 -34.71
N VAL A 192 0.71 -3.39 -34.23
CA VAL A 192 -0.42 -2.97 -35.07
C VAL A 192 -0.03 -1.80 -35.98
N LEU A 193 0.87 -0.92 -35.54
CA LEU A 193 1.36 0.20 -36.37
C LEU A 193 2.37 -0.27 -37.41
N ASP A 194 3.25 -1.20 -37.05
CA ASP A 194 4.22 -1.82 -37.94
C ASP A 194 4.47 -3.27 -37.50
N GLU A 195 3.97 -4.20 -38.31
CA GLU A 195 4.01 -5.64 -38.00
C GLU A 195 5.43 -6.23 -38.02
N LYS A 196 6.40 -5.56 -38.67
CA LYS A 196 7.73 -6.14 -38.94
C LYS A 196 8.87 -5.38 -38.28
N HIS A 197 8.68 -4.11 -37.93
CA HIS A 197 9.73 -3.28 -37.39
C HIS A 197 9.27 -2.33 -36.28
N ILE A 198 9.88 -2.47 -35.10
CA ILE A 198 9.60 -1.61 -33.94
C ILE A 198 10.71 -0.57 -33.81
N SER A 199 10.37 0.67 -34.13
CA SER A 199 11.22 1.84 -33.93
C SER A 199 10.87 2.59 -32.64
N LEU A 200 11.83 3.38 -32.13
CA LEU A 200 11.61 4.22 -30.95
C LEU A 200 10.52 5.27 -31.18
N GLU A 201 10.39 5.76 -32.42
CA GLU A 201 9.38 6.75 -32.79
C GLU A 201 7.96 6.17 -32.66
N ASN A 202 7.73 4.95 -33.15
CA ASN A 202 6.43 4.28 -33.06
C ASN A 202 6.03 4.02 -31.59
N LEU A 203 6.99 3.59 -30.77
CA LEU A 203 6.78 3.43 -29.33
C LEU A 203 6.46 4.76 -28.64
N LYS A 204 7.18 5.84 -28.96
CA LYS A 204 6.93 7.17 -28.41
C LYS A 204 5.59 7.75 -28.84
N LYS A 205 5.13 7.50 -30.07
CA LYS A 205 3.79 7.93 -30.54
C LYS A 205 2.69 7.28 -29.69
N LEU A 206 2.74 5.96 -29.50
CA LEU A 206 1.75 5.24 -28.69
C LEU A 206 1.81 5.61 -27.22
N ARG A 207 3.03 5.75 -26.68
CA ARG A 207 3.19 6.23 -25.31
C ARG A 207 2.72 7.67 -25.17
N ASN A 208 2.90 8.54 -26.17
CA ASN A 208 2.43 9.92 -26.14
C ASN A 208 0.90 10.06 -26.14
N THR A 209 0.20 9.12 -26.75
CA THR A 209 -1.27 9.01 -26.66
C THR A 209 -1.74 8.31 -25.37
N ILE A 210 -0.83 7.62 -24.67
CA ILE A 210 -1.01 6.94 -23.37
C ILE A 210 -0.28 7.73 -22.25
N ASN A 211 0.08 9.01 -22.48
CA ASN A 211 1.02 9.75 -21.62
C ASN A 211 0.43 10.06 -20.24
N SER A 212 0.63 9.12 -19.33
CA SER A 212 1.14 9.32 -17.97
C SER A 212 1.87 8.02 -17.56
N GLU A 213 3.15 7.99 -17.97
CA GLU A 213 4.29 7.32 -17.34
C GLU A 213 4.31 5.78 -17.06
N GLY A 214 5.11 5.08 -17.88
CA GLY A 214 5.86 3.88 -17.50
C GLY A 214 7.34 4.18 -17.19
N VAL A 215 7.63 4.57 -15.96
CA VAL A 215 8.93 4.46 -15.27
C VAL A 215 8.53 4.16 -13.84
N SER A 216 8.72 2.91 -13.36
CA SER A 216 8.33 2.43 -12.01
C SER A 216 7.36 3.40 -11.33
N SER A 217 6.06 3.33 -11.66
CA SER A 217 5.08 4.32 -11.19
C SER A 217 5.21 4.52 -9.69
N LYS A 218 5.41 3.43 -8.93
CA LYS A 218 5.68 3.52 -7.49
C LYS A 218 6.94 4.32 -7.13
N ASP A 219 8.09 4.13 -7.77
CA ASP A 219 9.29 4.88 -7.40
C ASP A 219 9.24 6.34 -7.89
N THR A 220 8.77 6.61 -9.11
CA THR A 220 8.70 7.99 -9.64
C THR A 220 7.65 8.80 -8.89
N HIS A 221 6.45 8.26 -8.67
CA HIS A 221 5.41 8.93 -7.88
C HIS A 221 5.84 9.08 -6.42
N TYR A 222 6.52 8.07 -5.83
CA TYR A 222 7.02 8.20 -4.46
C TYR A 222 8.15 9.23 -4.36
N ILE A 223 9.05 9.30 -5.35
CA ILE A 223 10.12 10.31 -5.42
C ILE A 223 9.50 11.70 -5.56
N LEU A 224 8.52 11.89 -6.45
CA LEU A 224 7.84 13.17 -6.64
C LEU A 224 7.04 13.59 -5.40
N ALA A 225 6.27 12.67 -4.80
CA ALA A 225 5.55 12.92 -3.56
C ALA A 225 6.53 13.21 -2.41
N SER A 226 7.65 12.50 -2.33
CA SER A 226 8.69 12.76 -1.35
C SER A 226 9.36 14.12 -1.57
N ALA A 227 9.60 14.50 -2.82
CA ALA A 227 10.16 15.81 -3.17
C ALA A 227 9.17 16.94 -2.82
N MET A 228 7.87 16.76 -3.10
CA MET A 228 6.82 17.68 -2.67
C MET A 228 6.80 17.84 -1.14
N ILE A 229 6.78 16.74 -0.39
CA ILE A 229 6.80 16.77 1.08
C ILE A 229 8.07 17.42 1.63
N LYS A 230 9.24 17.13 1.05
CA LYS A 230 10.50 17.78 1.43
C LYS A 230 10.50 19.28 1.12
N SER A 231 9.88 19.69 0.02
CA SER A 231 9.72 21.11 -0.35
C SER A 231 8.79 21.83 0.64
N LEU A 232 7.66 21.21 1.00
CA LEU A 232 6.79 21.70 2.06
C LEU A 232 7.55 21.84 3.39
N ARG A 233 8.34 20.84 3.78
CA ARG A 233 9.17 20.85 5.00
C ARG A 233 10.20 21.98 4.99
N GLY A 234 10.80 22.23 3.83
CA GLY A 234 11.73 23.33 3.58
C GLY A 234 11.05 24.69 3.44
N SER A 235 9.71 24.75 3.49
CA SER A 235 8.90 25.95 3.25
C SER A 235 9.16 26.60 1.88
N ASP A 236 9.48 25.80 0.87
CA ASP A 236 9.63 26.24 -0.52
C ASP A 236 8.30 26.03 -1.25
N VAL A 237 7.52 27.12 -1.36
CA VAL A 237 6.18 27.14 -1.95
C VAL A 237 6.23 26.76 -3.43
N ASP A 238 7.16 27.36 -4.18
CA ASP A 238 7.25 27.20 -5.62
C ASP A 238 7.70 25.78 -5.98
N ALA A 239 8.69 25.23 -5.27
CA ALA A 239 9.09 23.84 -5.46
C ALA A 239 7.96 22.87 -5.10
N ALA A 240 7.23 23.12 -4.01
CA ALA A 240 6.09 22.28 -3.63
C ALA A 240 4.98 22.30 -4.69
N ILE A 241 4.65 23.47 -5.26
CA ILE A 241 3.69 23.61 -6.35
C ILE A 241 4.18 22.95 -7.64
N TYR A 242 5.47 23.07 -7.97
CA TYR A 242 6.07 22.39 -9.11
C TYR A 242 5.95 20.87 -8.99
N TYR A 243 6.31 20.29 -7.84
CA TYR A 243 6.16 18.85 -7.64
C TYR A 243 4.70 18.40 -7.59
N LEU A 244 3.80 19.23 -7.05
CA LEU A 244 2.35 18.99 -7.14
C LEU A 244 1.88 18.92 -8.60
N ALA A 245 2.29 19.88 -9.43
CA ALA A 245 1.94 19.91 -10.85
C ALA A 245 2.47 18.67 -11.58
N ARG A 246 3.70 18.24 -11.27
CA ARG A 246 4.27 16.99 -11.81
C ARG A 246 3.52 15.75 -11.37
N LEU A 247 3.04 15.68 -10.13
CA LEU A 247 2.22 14.57 -9.66
C LEU A 247 0.88 14.51 -10.42
N ILE A 248 0.25 15.66 -10.63
CA ILE A 248 -1.01 15.76 -11.38
C ILE A 248 -0.82 15.36 -12.85
N ASP A 249 0.23 15.87 -13.50
CA ASP A 249 0.57 15.54 -14.89
C ASP A 249 0.92 14.06 -15.07
N ALA A 250 1.56 13.46 -14.06
CA ALA A 250 1.84 12.03 -13.99
C ALA A 250 0.59 11.17 -13.69
N GLY A 251 -0.60 11.76 -13.54
CA GLY A 251 -1.85 11.04 -13.32
C GLY A 251 -2.08 10.52 -11.90
N GLU A 252 -1.36 11.06 -10.91
CA GLU A 252 -1.53 10.67 -9.50
C GLU A 252 -2.92 11.05 -8.96
N SER A 253 -3.46 10.22 -8.07
CA SER A 253 -4.81 10.47 -7.57
C SER A 253 -4.85 11.64 -6.58
N ALA A 254 -5.87 12.49 -6.68
CA ALA A 254 -6.00 13.66 -5.81
C ALA A 254 -6.10 13.27 -4.32
N ASP A 255 -6.78 12.16 -4.02
CA ASP A 255 -6.90 11.62 -2.67
C ASP A 255 -5.57 11.06 -2.14
N PHE A 256 -4.69 10.53 -3.00
CA PHE A 256 -3.34 10.14 -2.60
C PHE A 256 -2.51 11.35 -2.18
N ILE A 257 -2.50 12.41 -2.99
CA ILE A 257 -1.79 13.65 -2.69
C ILE A 257 -2.32 14.26 -1.39
N ALA A 258 -3.64 14.38 -1.23
CA ALA A 258 -4.24 14.94 -0.04
C ALA A 258 -3.96 14.13 1.24
N ARG A 259 -3.91 12.78 1.16
CA ARG A 259 -3.47 11.95 2.31
C ARG A 259 -2.06 12.31 2.78
N ARG A 260 -1.14 12.58 1.84
CA ARG A 260 0.23 13.01 2.17
C ARG A 260 0.24 14.36 2.89
N LEU A 261 -0.61 15.30 2.47
CA LEU A 261 -0.75 16.61 3.11
C LEU A 261 -1.32 16.50 4.53
N VAL A 262 -2.28 15.60 4.77
CA VAL A 262 -2.80 15.31 6.13
C VAL A 262 -1.69 14.78 7.03
N ILE A 263 -0.88 13.82 6.56
CA ILE A 263 0.26 13.30 7.34
C ILE A 263 1.24 14.44 7.65
N PHE A 264 1.60 15.25 6.65
CA PHE A 264 2.49 16.39 6.79
C PHE A 264 2.00 17.40 7.84
N SER A 265 0.70 17.72 7.86
CA SER A 265 0.13 18.65 8.83
C SER A 265 0.32 18.20 10.28
N SER A 266 0.40 16.90 10.56
CA SER A 266 0.64 16.37 11.90
C SER A 266 2.13 16.09 12.18
N GLU A 267 2.89 15.69 11.16
CA GLU A 267 4.32 15.33 11.29
C GLU A 267 5.23 16.54 11.37
N ASP A 268 5.02 17.52 10.48
CA ASP A 268 5.96 18.61 10.22
C ASP A 268 5.43 19.99 10.63
N VAL A 269 4.11 20.13 10.83
CA VAL A 269 3.48 21.36 11.34
C VAL A 269 3.06 21.18 12.80
N GLY A 270 2.32 20.11 13.10
CA GLY A 270 1.93 19.72 14.45
C GLY A 270 1.15 20.82 15.17
N ASN A 271 1.49 21.06 16.43
CA ASN A 271 0.81 22.06 17.25
C ASN A 271 1.34 23.49 17.04
N ALA A 272 2.30 23.71 16.14
CA ALA A 272 2.73 25.07 15.80
C ALA A 272 1.62 25.82 15.05
N ASP A 273 0.80 25.09 14.29
CA ASP A 273 -0.43 25.58 13.69
C ASP A 273 -1.46 24.43 13.63
N PRO A 274 -2.30 24.27 14.67
CA PRO A 274 -3.30 23.21 14.73
C PRO A 274 -4.33 23.26 13.59
N ASN A 275 -4.54 24.43 12.97
CA ASN A 275 -5.51 24.58 11.89
C ASN A 275 -5.04 23.92 10.58
N ALA A 276 -3.73 23.66 10.43
CA ALA A 276 -3.17 22.94 9.29
C ALA A 276 -3.81 21.55 9.10
N LEU A 277 -4.09 20.83 10.19
CA LEU A 277 -4.74 19.52 10.13
C LEU A 277 -6.18 19.65 9.63
N ASN A 278 -6.94 20.63 10.13
CA ASN A 278 -8.31 20.88 9.69
C ASN A 278 -8.36 21.16 8.20
N LEU A 279 -7.50 22.07 7.70
CA LEU A 279 -7.44 22.41 6.29
C LEU A 279 -7.07 21.19 5.43
N ALA A 280 -6.10 20.39 5.85
CA ALA A 280 -5.67 19.21 5.12
C ALA A 280 -6.75 18.11 5.08
N VAL A 281 -7.48 17.90 6.18
CA VAL A 281 -8.60 16.95 6.25
C VAL A 281 -9.76 17.42 5.37
N SER A 282 -10.14 18.70 5.45
CA SER A 282 -11.15 19.28 4.56
C SER A 282 -10.73 19.20 3.10
N THR A 283 -9.44 19.38 2.79
CA THR A 283 -8.89 19.17 1.45
C THR A 283 -9.07 17.73 0.98
N LEU A 284 -8.71 16.75 1.83
CA LEU A 284 -8.89 15.32 1.52
C LEU A 284 -10.35 14.95 1.27
N GLU A 285 -11.28 15.49 2.06
CA GLU A 285 -12.70 15.27 1.87
C GLU A 285 -13.21 15.92 0.58
N ALA A 286 -12.80 17.17 0.31
CA ALA A 286 -13.20 17.89 -0.88
C ALA A 286 -12.74 17.18 -2.16
N VAL A 287 -11.48 16.75 -2.25
CA VAL A 287 -10.95 16.07 -3.46
C VAL A 287 -11.49 14.65 -3.67
N LYS A 288 -12.06 14.02 -2.64
CA LYS A 288 -12.79 12.75 -2.82
C LYS A 288 -14.14 12.97 -3.51
N ASN A 289 -14.76 14.13 -3.28
CA ASN A 289 -16.04 14.50 -3.85
C ASN A 289 -15.91 15.31 -5.15
N ILE A 290 -14.74 15.93 -5.38
CA ILE A 290 -14.43 16.80 -6.52
C ILE A 290 -13.25 16.18 -7.27
N GLY A 291 -13.49 15.72 -8.49
CA GLY A 291 -12.46 15.13 -9.35
C GLY A 291 -11.56 16.16 -10.03
N TYR A 292 -10.66 15.67 -10.88
CA TYR A 292 -9.92 16.54 -11.80
C TYR A 292 -10.85 17.06 -12.92
N PRO A 293 -10.60 18.28 -13.43
CA PRO A 293 -9.44 19.12 -13.13
C PRO A 293 -9.57 19.97 -11.85
N GLU A 294 -10.75 20.23 -11.30
CA GLU A 294 -11.01 21.17 -10.19
C GLU A 294 -10.22 20.83 -8.91
N ALA A 295 -10.03 19.55 -8.62
CA ALA A 295 -9.25 19.08 -7.46
C ALA A 295 -7.85 19.72 -7.38
N ARG A 296 -7.22 20.05 -8.52
CA ARG A 296 -5.89 20.69 -8.56
C ARG A 296 -5.85 22.02 -7.82
N ILE A 297 -6.95 22.78 -7.83
CA ILE A 297 -7.03 24.11 -7.22
C ILE A 297 -7.07 23.97 -5.69
N ILE A 298 -7.86 23.02 -5.19
CA ILE A 298 -7.99 22.70 -3.77
C ILE A 298 -6.66 22.20 -3.21
N LEU A 299 -6.00 21.29 -3.94
CA LEU A 299 -4.67 20.80 -3.58
C LEU A 299 -3.63 21.92 -3.55
N ALA A 300 -3.62 22.81 -4.55
CA ALA A 300 -2.70 23.93 -4.60
C ALA A 300 -2.88 24.88 -3.41
N GLN A 301 -4.13 25.20 -3.04
CA GLN A 301 -4.42 26.03 -1.87
C GLN A 301 -3.85 25.42 -0.58
N CYS A 302 -4.07 24.12 -0.37
CA CYS A 302 -3.56 23.41 0.80
C CYS A 302 -2.02 23.36 0.82
N VAL A 303 -1.40 23.09 -0.34
CA VAL A 303 0.07 23.09 -0.49
C VAL A 303 0.67 24.45 -0.13
N VAL A 304 0.11 25.55 -0.64
CA VAL A 304 0.60 26.91 -0.33
C VAL A 304 0.49 27.19 1.17
N TYR A 305 -0.63 26.83 1.80
CA TYR A 305 -0.81 27.00 3.24
C TYR A 305 0.23 26.21 4.04
N LEU A 306 0.39 24.92 3.74
CA LEU A 306 1.32 24.04 4.46
C LEU A 306 2.79 24.41 4.24
N ALA A 307 3.15 24.90 3.06
CA ALA A 307 4.48 25.45 2.80
C ALA A 307 4.74 26.71 3.65
N SER A 308 3.72 27.56 3.82
CA SER A 308 3.85 28.87 4.46
C SER A 308 3.67 28.87 5.98
N THR A 309 3.22 27.76 6.58
CA THR A 309 3.01 27.68 8.04
C THR A 309 4.29 27.35 8.82
N ILE A 310 4.28 27.63 10.13
CA ILE A 310 5.40 27.36 11.04
C ILE A 310 5.56 25.85 11.21
N LYS A 311 6.80 25.36 11.16
CA LYS A 311 7.10 23.92 11.25
C LYS A 311 7.42 23.50 12.68
N SER A 312 6.78 22.44 13.15
CA SER A 312 7.13 21.72 14.38
C SER A 312 6.87 20.22 14.22
N ASN A 313 7.88 19.43 14.57
CA ASN A 313 7.76 17.98 14.68
C ASN A 313 7.77 17.49 16.13
N ALA A 314 7.45 18.36 17.09
CA ALA A 314 7.51 18.04 18.52
C ALA A 314 6.59 16.86 18.89
N SER A 315 5.33 16.88 18.42
CA SER A 315 4.37 15.80 18.67
C SER A 315 4.77 14.50 17.99
N TYR A 316 5.28 14.58 16.75
CA TYR A 316 5.80 13.43 16.00
C TYR A 316 6.98 12.76 16.70
N LYS A 317 7.96 13.55 17.18
CA LYS A 317 9.10 13.02 17.94
C LYS A 317 8.64 12.41 19.27
N ALA A 318 7.71 13.04 19.97
CA ALA A 318 7.22 12.57 21.25
C ALA A 318 6.60 11.17 21.17
N ILE A 319 5.73 10.92 20.18
CA ILE A 319 5.11 9.60 20.05
C ILE A 319 6.12 8.53 19.62
N ASN A 320 7.07 8.86 18.75
CA ASN A 320 8.10 7.93 18.33
C ASN A 320 9.05 7.56 19.47
N GLU A 321 9.43 8.54 20.30
CA GLU A 321 10.25 8.31 21.48
C GLU A 321 9.52 7.43 22.52
N ALA A 322 8.23 7.71 22.76
CA ALA A 322 7.39 6.91 23.66
C ALA A 322 7.23 5.46 23.18
N LEU A 323 6.94 5.25 21.90
CA LEU A 323 6.83 3.91 21.30
C LEU A 323 8.15 3.15 21.36
N ASN A 324 9.27 3.84 21.12
CA ASN A 324 10.60 3.24 21.27
C ASN A 324 10.91 2.88 22.72
N TYR A 325 10.48 3.70 23.69
CA TYR A 325 10.61 3.38 25.10
C TYR A 325 9.81 2.11 25.46
N VAL A 326 8.53 2.04 25.05
CA VAL A 326 7.66 0.88 25.31
C VAL A 326 8.22 -0.41 24.71
N LYS A 327 8.83 -0.34 23.53
CA LYS A 327 9.41 -1.51 22.85
C LYS A 327 10.64 -2.07 23.57
N ASN A 328 11.43 -1.20 24.20
CA ASN A 328 12.77 -1.55 24.71
C ASN A 328 12.85 -1.61 26.24
N ASN A 329 11.75 -1.38 26.95
CA ASN A 329 11.72 -1.37 28.41
C ASN A 329 10.53 -2.18 28.91
N GLU A 330 10.62 -2.67 30.14
CA GLU A 330 9.49 -3.28 30.82
C GLU A 330 8.34 -2.27 30.96
N ALA A 331 7.11 -2.79 30.88
CA ALA A 331 5.91 -1.98 31.08
C ALA A 331 5.93 -1.41 32.50
N LEU A 332 5.80 -0.09 32.60
CA LEU A 332 5.67 0.57 33.89
C LEU A 332 4.37 0.14 34.58
N GLU A 333 4.45 -0.11 35.88
CA GLU A 333 3.25 -0.33 36.69
C GLU A 333 2.34 0.90 36.63
N ILE A 334 1.05 0.67 36.41
CA ILE A 334 0.02 1.70 36.47
C ILE A 334 -0.24 2.01 37.94
N PRO A 335 -0.10 3.28 38.40
CA PRO A 335 -0.44 3.64 39.76
C PRO A 335 -1.85 3.16 40.15
N ASN A 336 -1.97 2.50 41.30
CA ASN A 336 -3.21 1.84 41.75
C ASN A 336 -4.44 2.76 41.75
N TYR A 337 -4.27 4.04 42.10
CA TYR A 337 -5.36 5.01 42.09
C TYR A 337 -5.87 5.38 40.68
N LEU A 338 -5.12 5.10 39.62
CA LEU A 338 -5.58 5.26 38.23
C LEU A 338 -6.30 4.01 37.69
N ASN A 339 -6.28 2.90 38.44
CA ASN A 339 -6.93 1.65 38.04
C ASN A 339 -8.35 1.56 38.61
N ASN A 340 -9.36 1.61 37.73
CA ASN A 340 -10.78 1.56 38.11
C ASN A 340 -11.20 0.27 38.84
N ASN A 341 -10.41 -0.79 38.74
CA ASN A 341 -10.66 -2.09 39.37
C ASN A 341 -9.91 -2.26 40.70
N HIS A 342 -9.12 -1.27 41.12
CA HIS A 342 -8.38 -1.30 42.37
C HIS A 342 -9.11 -0.55 43.50
N GLN A 343 -8.91 -0.98 44.74
CA GLN A 343 -9.56 -0.35 45.91
C GLN A 343 -9.10 1.09 46.13
N GLU A 344 -7.84 1.39 45.81
CA GLU A 344 -7.24 2.72 45.93
C GLU A 344 -7.73 3.75 44.88
N LYS A 345 -8.64 3.40 43.97
CA LYS A 345 -9.18 4.34 42.97
C LYS A 345 -9.80 5.61 43.59
N GLN A 346 -10.29 5.50 44.82
CA GLN A 346 -10.83 6.62 45.60
C GLN A 346 -9.77 7.69 45.94
N ASN A 347 -8.48 7.35 45.86
CA ASN A 347 -7.37 8.27 46.10
C ASN A 347 -7.01 9.08 44.84
N TYR A 348 -7.67 8.84 43.70
CA TYR A 348 -7.48 9.64 42.50
C TYR A 348 -7.95 11.08 42.74
N LEU A 349 -7.04 12.03 42.59
CA LEU A 349 -7.34 13.45 42.65
C LEU A 349 -7.93 13.87 41.31
N TYR A 350 -9.25 14.09 41.26
CA TYR A 350 -9.96 14.51 40.06
C TYR A 350 -9.70 16.01 39.78
N PRO A 351 -9.01 16.39 38.69
CA PRO A 351 -8.50 17.76 38.51
C PRO A 351 -9.57 18.88 38.56
N HIS A 352 -10.82 18.59 38.18
CA HIS A 352 -11.89 19.59 38.20
C HIS A 352 -12.29 20.01 39.62
N ASP A 353 -12.07 19.17 40.63
CA ASP A 353 -12.29 19.51 42.03
C ASP A 353 -11.21 20.48 42.56
N PHE A 354 -10.13 20.67 41.81
CA PHE A 354 -8.97 21.51 42.12
C PHE A 354 -8.80 22.68 41.15
N GLY A 355 -9.89 23.13 40.50
CA GLY A 355 -9.84 24.27 39.58
C GLY A 355 -9.21 23.94 38.20
N GLY A 356 -9.11 22.66 37.86
CA GLY A 356 -8.67 22.18 36.54
C GLY A 356 -7.27 21.58 36.51
N TRP A 357 -6.51 21.64 37.62
CA TRP A 357 -5.21 20.98 37.74
C TRP A 357 -4.89 20.60 39.19
N VAL A 358 -4.23 19.46 39.39
CA VAL A 358 -3.74 19.02 40.70
C VAL A 358 -2.41 18.29 40.53
N GLU A 359 -1.47 18.50 41.45
CA GLU A 359 -0.20 17.77 41.45
C GLU A 359 -0.44 16.30 41.81
N GLN A 360 -0.31 15.42 40.80
CA GLN A 360 -0.45 13.98 40.94
C GLN A 360 0.47 13.27 39.96
N LYS A 361 1.03 12.13 40.34
CA LYS A 361 1.83 11.30 39.44
C LYS A 361 0.91 10.47 38.55
N TYR A 362 1.10 10.55 37.24
CA TYR A 362 0.35 9.73 36.27
C TYR A 362 1.15 8.52 35.77
N LEU A 363 2.43 8.44 36.12
CA LEU A 363 3.35 7.36 35.81
C LEU A 363 4.13 6.99 37.07
N SER A 364 4.45 5.70 37.23
CA SER A 364 5.30 5.21 38.33
C SER A 364 6.74 5.72 38.23
N LYS A 365 7.19 6.08 37.02
CA LYS A 365 8.49 6.70 36.75
C LYS A 365 8.30 8.00 35.97
N ASN A 366 9.12 9.00 36.29
CA ASN A 366 9.14 10.26 35.56
C ASN A 366 9.71 10.06 34.15
N LEU A 367 8.85 10.14 33.14
CA LEU A 367 9.21 10.12 31.72
C LEU A 367 8.77 11.44 31.07
N LYS A 368 9.58 11.94 30.13
CA LYS A 368 9.29 13.15 29.38
C LYS A 368 9.60 12.90 27.91
N PHE A 369 8.57 12.92 27.07
CA PHE A 369 8.69 12.67 25.64
C PHE A 369 8.37 13.91 24.79
N TYR A 370 7.53 14.81 25.30
CA TYR A 370 7.15 16.01 24.55
C TYR A 370 8.17 17.13 24.77
N HIS A 371 8.91 17.43 23.70
CA HIS A 371 9.93 18.47 23.64
C HIS A 371 9.57 19.48 22.54
N SER A 372 8.81 20.51 22.92
CA SER A 372 8.48 21.63 22.03
C SER A 372 9.53 22.74 22.11
N LYS A 373 9.73 23.44 20.98
CA LYS A 373 10.55 24.65 20.88
C LYS A 373 9.74 25.94 21.11
N GLY A 374 8.44 25.83 21.39
CA GLY A 374 7.55 26.98 21.54
C GLY A 374 7.35 27.76 20.24
N LEU A 375 7.27 27.06 19.10
CA LEU A 375 7.04 27.69 17.80
C LEU A 375 5.54 27.84 17.53
N GLY A 376 5.12 28.99 16.99
CA GLY A 376 3.71 29.26 16.71
C GLY A 376 2.82 29.11 17.95
N GLU A 377 1.69 28.43 17.79
CA GLU A 377 0.75 28.18 18.89
C GLU A 377 1.32 27.27 20.01
N GLU A 378 2.43 26.56 19.77
CA GLU A 378 3.06 25.77 20.84
C GLU A 378 3.57 26.64 21.99
N ALA A 379 3.96 27.90 21.73
CA ALA A 379 4.35 28.83 22.78
C ALA A 379 3.23 29.01 23.81
N LYS A 380 2.00 29.18 23.32
CA LYS A 380 0.80 29.33 24.14
C LYS A 380 0.45 28.02 24.87
N LEU A 381 0.63 26.86 24.23
CA LEU A 381 0.44 25.57 24.90
C LEU A 381 1.43 25.37 26.05
N LEU A 382 2.70 25.74 25.85
CA LEU A 382 3.73 25.66 26.89
C LEU A 382 3.44 26.64 28.04
N ASP A 383 3.03 27.87 27.72
CA ASP A 383 2.61 28.86 28.72
C ASP A 383 1.38 28.38 29.52
N ASN A 384 0.38 27.80 28.85
CA ASN A 384 -0.77 27.18 29.52
C ASN A 384 -0.33 26.05 30.47
N LEU A 385 0.55 25.16 30.03
CA LEU A 385 1.10 24.10 30.88
C LEU A 385 1.87 24.64 32.08
N TYR A 386 2.65 25.72 31.88
CA TYR A 386 3.37 26.40 32.95
C TYR A 386 2.39 27.04 33.95
N LYS A 387 1.36 27.74 33.46
CA LYS A 387 0.33 28.37 34.29
C LYS A 387 -0.44 27.33 35.09
N LEU A 388 -0.88 26.24 34.46
CA LEU A 388 -1.60 25.14 35.16
C LEU A 388 -0.78 24.57 36.31
N LYS A 389 0.53 24.33 36.10
CA LYS A 389 1.41 23.74 37.12
C LYS A 389 1.84 24.70 38.23
N ASN A 390 1.78 26.01 37.98
CA ASN A 390 2.15 27.03 38.95
C ASN A 390 0.94 27.80 39.51
N TYR A 391 -0.28 27.39 39.12
CA TYR A 391 -1.49 27.93 39.67
C TYR A 391 -1.61 27.45 41.12
N LYS A 392 -1.27 28.33 42.06
CA LYS A 392 -1.60 28.13 43.48
C LYS A 392 -3.09 28.45 43.62
N ALA A 393 -3.92 27.41 43.74
CA ALA A 393 -5.30 27.55 44.19
C ALA A 393 -5.33 28.08 45.62
#